data_AF-A0A356AKW0-F1
#
_entry.id   AF-A0A356AKW0-F1
#
_cell.length_a   1.000
_cell.length_b   1.000
_cell.length_c   1.000
_cell.angle_alpha   90.00
_cell.angle_beta   90.00
_cell.angle_gamma   90.00
#
_symmetry.space_group_name_H-M   'P 1'
#
loop_
_entity.id
_entity.type
_entity.pdbx_description
1 polymer ?
#
loop_
_entity_poly.entity_id
_entity_poly.type
_entity_poly.pdbx_seq_one_letter_code
_entity_poly.pdbx_strand_id
1 'polypeptide(L)'
;KREMERVKKAVISPTEEVNRVLVSRGTTAISSGVHLADLLRRPELNYESLSPVDGGRPDLPAAVFENVEIEIKYEGYIQRQKADIAEMRRLEGKRLPFEADYSEITGLRTEAQEKLQKVRPGSVGQASRISGVSPADISVLLIWLSRRKERT
;
A
#
# COMPACT_ATOMS: atom_id res chain seq x y z
N LYS A 1 8.55 2.63 -20.35
CA LYS A 1 7.67 1.45 -20.54
C LYS A 1 8.42 0.19 -20.96
N ARG A 2 9.10 0.15 -22.12
CA ARG A 2 9.86 -1.06 -22.56
C ARG A 2 10.90 -1.52 -21.52
N GLU A 3 11.63 -0.58 -20.92
CA GLU A 3 12.64 -0.91 -19.91
C GLU A 3 12.05 -1.40 -18.59
N MET A 4 10.95 -0.79 -18.13
CA MET A 4 10.20 -1.25 -16.96
C MET A 4 9.76 -2.72 -17.10
N GLU A 5 9.26 -3.10 -18.28
CA GLU A 5 8.87 -4.49 -18.54
C GLU A 5 10.07 -5.44 -18.56
N ARG A 6 11.23 -4.98 -19.03
CA ARG A 6 12.46 -5.77 -19.03
C ARG A 6 12.94 -6.03 -17.61
N VAL A 7 13.09 -5.00 -16.78
CA VAL A 7 13.58 -5.17 -15.39
C VAL A 7 12.65 -6.03 -14.53
N LYS A 8 11.34 -6.04 -14.81
CA LYS A 8 10.37 -6.93 -14.14
C LYS A 8 10.52 -8.40 -14.56
N LYS A 9 11.13 -8.68 -15.72
CA LYS A 9 11.32 -10.05 -16.25
C LYS A 9 12.76 -10.54 -16.16
N ALA A 10 13.73 -9.64 -16.23
CA ALA A 10 15.15 -9.95 -16.14
C ALA A 10 15.45 -10.59 -14.77
N VAL A 11 16.09 -11.75 -14.79
CA VAL A 11 16.48 -12.50 -13.59
C VAL A 11 17.99 -12.40 -13.43
N ILE A 12 18.42 -11.99 -12.25
CA ILE A 12 19.82 -11.96 -11.84
C ILE A 12 20.11 -13.23 -11.06
N SER A 13 21.03 -14.04 -11.57
CA SER A 13 21.48 -15.28 -10.93
C SER A 13 22.45 -15.01 -9.78
N PRO A 14 22.51 -15.87 -8.74
CA PRO A 14 23.37 -15.67 -7.57
C PRO A 14 24.84 -16.05 -7.86
N THR A 15 25.48 -15.31 -8.77
CA THR A 15 26.92 -15.51 -9.05
C THR A 15 27.79 -14.87 -7.97
N GLU A 16 29.06 -15.29 -7.90
CA GLU A 16 30.02 -14.67 -6.97
C GLU A 16 30.19 -13.16 -7.25
N GLU A 17 30.20 -12.78 -8.52
CA GLU A 17 30.26 -11.38 -8.95
C GLU A 17 29.04 -10.58 -8.50
N VAL A 18 27.83 -11.10 -8.71
CA VAL A 18 26.58 -10.49 -8.23
C VAL A 18 26.62 -10.28 -6.73
N ASN A 19 26.95 -11.32 -5.97
CA ASN A 19 26.98 -11.22 -4.51
C ASN A 19 28.07 -10.27 -4.01
N ARG A 20 29.20 -10.18 -4.72
CA ARG A 20 30.25 -9.20 -4.43
C ARG A 20 29.75 -7.77 -4.61
N VAL A 21 29.04 -7.48 -5.72
CA VAL A 21 28.42 -6.17 -5.95
C VAL A 21 27.40 -5.85 -4.85
N LEU A 22 26.48 -6.77 -4.55
CA LEU A 22 25.46 -6.58 -3.52
C LEU A 22 26.06 -6.27 -2.15
N VAL A 23 27.02 -7.08 -1.69
CA VAL A 23 27.68 -6.89 -0.39
C VAL A 23 28.50 -5.59 -0.37
N SER A 24 29.18 -5.21 -1.46
CA SER A 24 29.93 -3.94 -1.55
C SER A 24 29.04 -2.71 -1.42
N ARG A 25 27.75 -2.83 -1.73
CA ARG A 25 26.75 -1.77 -1.59
C ARG A 25 26.04 -1.80 -0.23
N GLY A 26 26.42 -2.73 0.67
CA GLY A 26 25.84 -2.83 2.01
C GLY A 26 24.49 -3.56 2.05
N THR A 27 24.14 -4.30 1.00
CA THR A 27 22.91 -5.11 0.97
C THR A 27 23.21 -6.60 1.02
N THR A 28 22.19 -7.42 1.25
CA THR A 28 22.34 -8.86 1.46
C THR A 28 22.63 -9.62 0.15
N ALA A 29 23.46 -10.67 0.24
CA ALA A 29 23.63 -11.60 -0.87
C ALA A 29 22.31 -12.30 -1.22
N ILE A 30 22.20 -12.79 -2.45
CA ILE A 30 21.10 -13.63 -2.93
C ILE A 30 21.56 -15.09 -3.05
N SER A 31 20.64 -16.02 -2.79
CA SER A 31 20.88 -17.47 -2.85
C SER A 31 20.16 -18.17 -4.01
N SER A 32 19.25 -17.47 -4.69
CA SER A 32 18.51 -17.93 -5.86
C SER A 32 18.33 -16.78 -6.85
N GLY A 33 17.84 -17.09 -8.06
CA GLY A 33 17.54 -16.06 -9.05
C GLY A 33 16.48 -15.09 -8.55
N VAL A 34 16.74 -13.79 -8.68
CA VAL A 34 15.80 -12.71 -8.31
C VAL A 34 15.55 -11.80 -9.49
N HIS A 35 14.37 -11.17 -9.57
CA HIS A 35 14.16 -10.18 -10.62
C HIS A 35 15.01 -8.93 -10.39
N LEU A 36 15.49 -8.32 -11.47
CA LEU A 36 16.24 -7.07 -11.40
C LEU A 36 15.41 -5.97 -10.71
N ALA A 37 14.09 -5.94 -10.94
CA ALA A 37 13.19 -5.05 -10.23
C ALA A 37 13.21 -5.25 -8.70
N ASP A 38 13.36 -6.48 -8.20
CA ASP A 38 13.41 -6.75 -6.75
C ASP A 38 14.70 -6.21 -6.12
N LEU A 39 15.82 -6.28 -6.85
CA LEU A 39 17.07 -5.65 -6.42
C LEU A 39 16.95 -4.13 -6.43
N LEU A 40 16.34 -3.53 -7.47
CA LEU A 40 16.13 -2.08 -7.55
C LEU A 40 15.20 -1.53 -6.46
N ARG A 41 14.38 -2.37 -5.82
CA ARG A 41 13.59 -1.98 -4.63
C ARG A 41 14.43 -1.83 -3.37
N ARG A 42 15.66 -2.36 -3.34
CA ARG A 42 16.53 -2.23 -2.17
C ARG A 42 17.09 -0.81 -2.11
N PRO A 43 16.97 -0.12 -0.96
CA PRO A 43 17.34 1.29 -0.87
C PRO A 43 18.83 1.55 -1.11
N GLU A 44 19.68 0.55 -0.85
CA GLU A 44 21.13 0.63 -1.05
C GLU A 44 21.56 0.53 -2.53
N LEU A 45 20.64 0.08 -3.40
CA LEU A 45 20.92 -0.17 -4.81
C LEU A 45 20.31 0.92 -5.68
N ASN A 46 21.02 1.25 -6.74
CA ASN A 46 20.53 2.06 -7.84
C ASN A 46 20.81 1.36 -9.17
N TYR A 47 20.21 1.86 -10.23
CA TYR A 47 20.31 1.25 -11.54
C TYR A 47 21.76 1.14 -12.02
N GLU A 48 22.60 2.12 -11.68
CA GLU A 48 24.01 2.11 -12.06
C GLU A 48 24.83 1.07 -11.29
N SER A 49 24.53 0.85 -10.01
CA SER A 49 25.24 -0.13 -9.17
C SER A 49 25.10 -1.57 -9.68
N LEU A 50 24.04 -1.86 -10.44
CA LEU A 50 23.76 -3.16 -11.03
C LEU A 50 24.22 -3.27 -12.49
N SER A 51 24.76 -2.19 -13.08
CA SER A 51 25.28 -2.21 -14.46
C SER A 51 26.30 -3.31 -14.75
N PRO A 52 27.23 -3.67 -13.83
CA PRO A 52 28.22 -4.71 -14.10
C PRO A 52 27.62 -6.12 -14.25
N VAL A 53 26.44 -6.33 -13.67
CA VAL A 53 25.82 -7.67 -13.55
C VAL A 53 24.51 -7.80 -14.34
N ASP A 54 24.10 -6.73 -15.03
CA ASP A 54 22.94 -6.72 -15.93
C ASP A 54 23.39 -6.92 -17.38
N GLY A 55 23.73 -8.16 -17.74
CA GLY A 55 24.23 -8.50 -19.08
C GLY A 55 23.24 -8.24 -20.22
N GLY A 56 21.96 -8.00 -19.92
CA GLY A 56 20.92 -7.66 -20.89
C GLY A 56 20.54 -6.18 -20.89
N ARG A 57 21.37 -5.31 -20.30
CA ARG A 57 21.12 -3.87 -20.22
C ARG A 57 21.15 -3.23 -21.62
N PRO A 58 20.08 -2.55 -22.05
CA PRO A 58 20.10 -1.83 -23.32
C PRO A 58 20.89 -0.52 -23.21
N ASP A 59 21.33 0.00 -24.36
CA ASP A 59 21.87 1.35 -24.44
C ASP A 59 20.73 2.37 -24.49
N LEU A 60 20.44 3.00 -23.35
CA LEU A 60 19.38 3.99 -23.18
C LEU A 60 19.91 5.22 -22.41
N PRO A 61 19.29 6.40 -22.57
CA PRO A 61 19.65 7.58 -21.80
C PRO A 61 19.52 7.36 -20.29
N ALA A 62 20.43 7.96 -19.51
CA ALA A 62 20.42 7.87 -18.04
C ALA A 62 19.07 8.24 -17.41
N ALA A 63 18.39 9.26 -17.96
CA ALA A 63 17.07 9.67 -17.51
C ALA A 63 16.01 8.55 -17.61
N VAL A 64 16.15 7.60 -18.55
CA VAL A 64 15.24 6.45 -18.65
C VAL A 64 15.45 5.49 -17.48
N PHE A 65 16.70 5.22 -17.11
CA PHE A 65 17.04 4.37 -15.98
C PHE A 65 16.61 5.00 -14.65
N GLU A 66 16.86 6.29 -14.47
CA GLU A 66 16.42 7.05 -13.30
C GLU A 66 14.89 6.98 -13.12
N ASN A 67 14.13 7.22 -14.19
CA ASN A 67 12.67 7.12 -14.15
C ASN A 67 12.19 5.71 -13.77
N VAL A 68 12.83 4.66 -14.31
CA VAL A 68 12.49 3.27 -13.96
C VAL A 68 12.82 2.95 -12.50
N GLU A 69 13.97 3.41 -12.01
CA GLU A 69 14.37 3.27 -10.61
C GLU A 69 13.37 3.96 -9.67
N ILE A 70 13.00 5.21 -9.97
CA ILE A 70 11.99 5.96 -9.20
C ILE A 70 10.66 5.20 -9.21
N GLU A 71 10.15 4.82 -10.39
CA GLU A 71 8.89 4.10 -10.48
C GLU A 71 8.89 2.82 -9.64
N ILE A 72 9.98 2.03 -9.67
CA ILE A 72 10.10 0.79 -8.88
C ILE A 72 10.12 1.08 -7.38
N LYS A 73 10.95 2.02 -6.94
CA LYS A 73 11.13 2.34 -5.51
C LYS A 73 9.84 2.89 -4.90
N TYR A 74 9.07 3.66 -5.68
CA TYR A 74 7.84 4.28 -5.21
C TYR A 74 6.56 3.48 -5.51
N GLU A 75 6.62 2.41 -6.32
CA GLU A 75 5.46 1.59 -6.70
C GLU A 75 4.64 1.15 -5.48
N GLY A 76 5.28 0.61 -4.45
CA GLY A 76 4.61 0.13 -3.24
C GLY A 76 3.90 1.23 -2.45
N TYR A 77 4.53 2.41 -2.34
CA TYR A 77 3.95 3.56 -1.65
C TYR A 77 2.73 4.09 -2.40
N ILE A 78 2.83 4.20 -3.72
CA ILE A 78 1.73 4.66 -4.58
C ILE A 78 0.55 3.69 -4.52
N GLN A 79 0.81 2.37 -4.53
CA GLN A 79 -0.26 1.37 -4.40
C GLN A 79 -0.95 1.46 -3.04
N ARG A 80 -0.19 1.64 -1.95
CA ARG A 80 -0.77 1.84 -0.61
C ARG A 80 -1.66 3.08 -0.56
N GLN A 81 -1.17 4.21 -1.04
CA GLN A 81 -1.95 5.46 -1.08
C GLN A 81 -3.23 5.32 -1.91
N LYS A 82 -3.17 4.62 -3.04
CA LYS A 82 -4.36 4.33 -3.86
C LYS A 82 -5.37 3.46 -3.11
N ALA A 83 -4.91 2.45 -2.38
CA ALA A 83 -5.77 1.59 -1.56
C ALA A 83 -6.44 2.41 -0.44
N ASP A 84 -5.69 3.28 0.25
CA ASP A 84 -6.23 4.14 1.30
C ASP A 84 -7.30 5.11 0.77
N ILE A 85 -7.06 5.71 -0.41
CA ILE A 85 -8.03 6.57 -1.09
C ILE A 85 -9.29 5.79 -1.46
N ALA A 86 -9.13 4.57 -1.98
CA ALA A 86 -10.25 3.72 -2.37
C ALA A 86 -11.10 3.35 -1.15
N GLU A 87 -10.46 2.99 -0.04
CA GLU A 87 -11.15 2.67 1.21
C GLU A 87 -11.88 3.89 1.79
N MET A 88 -11.24 5.07 1.81
CA MET A 88 -11.88 6.30 2.23
C MET A 88 -13.15 6.60 1.40
N ARG A 89 -13.06 6.50 0.08
CA ARG A 89 -14.22 6.67 -0.82
C ARG A 89 -15.31 5.64 -0.55
N ARG A 90 -14.94 4.39 -0.30
CA ARG A 90 -15.88 3.33 0.05
C ARG A 90 -16.64 3.68 1.32
N LEU A 91 -15.96 4.13 2.37
CA LEU A 91 -16.56 4.52 3.64
C LEU A 91 -17.46 5.75 3.52
N GLU A 92 -17.09 6.73 2.70
CA GLU A 92 -17.95 7.90 2.43
C GLU A 92 -19.28 7.52 1.77
N GLY A 93 -19.27 6.50 0.91
CA GLY A 93 -20.48 5.97 0.27
C GLY A 93 -21.37 5.15 1.21
N LYS A 94 -20.89 4.73 2.38
CA LYS A 94 -21.69 3.99 3.37
C LYS A 94 -22.50 4.95 4.22
N ARG A 95 -23.72 5.25 3.80
CA ARG A 95 -24.65 6.12 4.52
C ARG A 95 -25.10 5.50 5.85
N LEU A 96 -25.14 6.35 6.87
CA LEU A 96 -25.70 6.03 8.18
C LEU A 96 -27.10 6.64 8.28
N PRO A 97 -28.10 5.90 8.80
CA PRO A 97 -29.43 6.45 9.03
C PRO A 97 -29.39 7.61 10.03
N PHE A 98 -30.13 8.68 9.74
CA PHE A 98 -30.21 9.85 10.64
C PHE A 98 -30.73 9.47 12.03
N GLU A 99 -31.73 8.59 12.07
CA GLU A 99 -32.40 8.12 13.29
C GLU A 99 -31.68 6.94 13.97
N ALA A 100 -30.47 6.59 13.54
CA ALA A 100 -29.71 5.51 14.16
C ALA A 100 -29.48 5.79 15.65
N ASP A 101 -29.87 4.84 16.51
CA ASP A 101 -29.48 4.85 17.92
C ASP A 101 -28.15 4.10 18.08
N TYR A 102 -27.07 4.87 18.29
CA TYR A 102 -25.73 4.29 18.43
C TYR A 102 -25.52 3.60 19.79
N SER A 103 -26.37 3.88 20.79
CA SER A 103 -26.29 3.25 22.12
C SER A 103 -26.69 1.78 22.09
N GLU A 104 -27.53 1.38 21.15
CA GLU A 104 -27.98 -0.01 20.97
C GLU A 104 -26.98 -0.88 20.18
N ILE A 105 -25.94 -0.28 19.61
CA ILE A 105 -24.98 -1.01 18.78
C ILE A 105 -23.97 -1.73 19.68
N THR A 106 -24.20 -3.03 19.88
CA THR A 106 -23.30 -3.90 20.63
C THR A 106 -21.90 -3.92 20.03
N GLY A 107 -20.87 -3.74 20.87
CA GLY A 107 -19.47 -3.77 20.47
C GLY A 107 -18.87 -2.40 20.17
N LEU A 108 -19.68 -1.34 20.05
CA LEU A 108 -19.15 0.02 20.09
C LEU A 108 -18.72 0.37 21.52
N ARG A 109 -17.57 1.02 21.65
CA ARG A 109 -17.12 1.54 22.94
C ARG A 109 -18.01 2.71 23.36
N THR A 110 -18.25 2.86 24.66
CA THR A 110 -19.13 3.92 25.21
C THR A 110 -18.75 5.31 24.70
N GLU A 111 -17.44 5.64 24.67
CA GLU A 111 -16.95 6.90 24.10
C GLU A 111 -17.34 7.08 22.63
N ALA A 112 -17.24 6.02 21.83
CA ALA A 112 -17.63 6.06 20.42
C ALA A 112 -19.14 6.25 20.28
N GLN A 113 -19.95 5.53 21.09
CA GLN A 113 -21.42 5.69 21.10
C GLN A 113 -21.82 7.13 21.43
N GLU A 114 -21.27 7.71 22.51
CA GLU A 114 -21.54 9.09 22.92
C GLU A 114 -21.20 10.09 21.81
N LYS A 115 -20.02 9.94 21.20
CA LYS A 115 -19.55 10.85 20.16
C LYS A 115 -20.36 10.72 18.87
N LEU A 116 -20.69 9.49 18.45
CA LEU A 116 -21.53 9.25 17.27
C LEU A 116 -22.96 9.77 17.49
N GLN A 117 -23.51 9.58 18.69
CA GLN A 117 -24.84 10.08 19.05
C GLN A 117 -24.89 11.61 19.06
N LYS A 118 -23.82 12.27 19.52
CA LYS A 118 -23.70 13.73 19.53
C LYS A 118 -23.48 14.31 18.14
N VAL A 119 -22.59 13.71 17.34
CA VAL A 119 -22.20 14.26 16.02
C VAL A 119 -23.19 13.89 14.92
N ARG A 120 -23.87 12.74 15.03
CA ARG A 120 -24.81 12.21 14.01
C ARG A 120 -24.22 12.20 12.59
N PRO A 121 -23.11 11.47 12.36
CA PRO A 121 -22.49 11.45 11.04
C PRO A 121 -23.41 10.84 9.98
N GLY A 122 -23.42 11.42 8.77
CA GLY A 122 -24.22 10.95 7.63
C GLY A 122 -23.56 9.80 6.84
N SER A 123 -22.29 9.50 7.11
CA SER A 123 -21.56 8.38 6.51
C SER A 123 -20.60 7.73 7.51
N VAL A 124 -20.24 6.47 7.26
CA VAL A 124 -19.17 5.79 8.01
C VAL A 124 -17.83 6.51 7.81
N GLY A 125 -17.60 7.10 6.63
CA GLY A 125 -16.42 7.93 6.37
C GLY A 125 -16.35 9.18 7.25
N GLN A 126 -17.49 9.84 7.48
CA GLN A 126 -17.55 10.95 8.43
C GLN A 126 -17.33 10.47 9.87
N ALA A 127 -17.91 9.32 10.24
CA ALA A 127 -17.72 8.72 11.56
C ALA A 127 -16.24 8.44 11.87
N SER A 128 -15.45 7.97 10.90
CA SER A 128 -14.03 7.63 11.10
C SER A 128 -13.12 8.82 11.35
N ARG A 129 -13.58 10.05 11.05
CA ARG A 129 -12.85 11.30 11.35
C ARG A 129 -13.18 11.89 12.72
N ILE A 130 -14.15 11.32 13.44
CA ILE A 130 -14.52 11.80 14.77
C ILE A 130 -13.45 11.34 15.76
N SER A 131 -12.79 12.30 16.40
CA SER A 131 -11.79 12.01 17.44
C SER A 131 -12.39 11.12 18.53
N GLY A 132 -11.75 9.99 18.86
CA GLY A 132 -12.24 8.98 19.82
C GLY A 132 -13.07 7.85 19.22
N VAL A 133 -13.40 7.91 17.93
CA VAL A 133 -13.90 6.76 17.18
C VAL A 133 -12.71 6.03 16.55
N SER A 134 -12.49 4.78 16.94
CA SER A 134 -11.36 3.98 16.46
C SER A 134 -11.68 3.16 15.20
N PRO A 135 -10.66 2.60 14.51
CA PRO A 135 -10.88 1.64 13.43
C PRO A 135 -11.72 0.41 13.84
N ALA A 136 -11.65 -0.02 15.11
CA ALA A 136 -12.47 -1.12 15.62
C ALA A 136 -13.95 -0.72 15.69
N ASP A 137 -14.25 0.49 16.16
CA ASP A 137 -15.62 1.02 16.21
C ASP A 137 -16.21 1.14 14.79
N ILE A 138 -15.40 1.57 13.81
CA ILE A 138 -15.80 1.61 12.40
C ILE A 138 -16.11 0.22 11.84
N SER A 139 -15.35 -0.79 12.24
CA SER A 139 -15.60 -2.19 11.85
C SER A 139 -16.94 -2.68 12.39
N VAL A 140 -17.23 -2.40 13.67
CA VAL A 140 -18.53 -2.71 14.30
C VAL A 140 -19.67 -2.00 13.57
N LEU A 141 -19.50 -0.72 13.25
CA LEU A 141 -20.51 0.07 12.56
C LEU A 141 -20.80 -0.45 11.14
N LEU A 142 -19.78 -0.89 10.42
CA LEU A 142 -19.94 -1.55 9.11
C LEU A 142 -20.71 -2.86 9.20
N ILE A 143 -20.41 -3.70 10.22
CA ILE A 143 -21.13 -4.96 10.46
C ILE A 143 -22.61 -4.67 10.79
N TRP A 144 -22.86 -3.72 11.68
CA TRP A 144 -24.22 -3.28 12.03
C TRP A 144 -25.00 -2.80 10.81
N LEU A 145 -24.37 -1.98 9.95
CA LEU A 145 -25.01 -1.46 8.74
C LEU A 145 -25.33 -2.57 7.73
N SER A 146 -24.43 -3.56 7.57
CA SER A 146 -24.67 -4.72 6.69
C SER A 146 -25.86 -5.57 7.18
N ARG A 147 -25.93 -5.86 8.48
CA ARG A 147 -27.04 -6.63 9.09
C ARG A 147 -28.40 -5.94 8.95
N ARG A 148 -28.45 -4.61 8.92
CA ARG A 148 -29.71 -3.88 8.67
C ARG A 148 -30.17 -4.02 7.22
N LYS A 149 -29.25 -3.96 6.25
CA LYS A 149 -29.59 -4.09 4.82
C LYS A 149 -30.16 -5.47 4.46
N GLU A 150 -29.74 -6.53 5.13
CA GLU A 150 -30.28 -7.88 4.92
C GLU A 150 -31.71 -8.06 5.47
N ARG A 151 -32.15 -7.15 6.34
CA ARG A 151 -33.48 -7.18 6.99
C ARG A 151 -34.50 -6.27 6.31
N THR A 152 -34.10 -5.54 5.28
CA THR A 152 -34.94 -4.61 4.51
C THR A 152 -35.09 -5.14 3.10
#